data_AF-A0A352IQP5-F1
#
_entry.id   AF-A0A352IQP5-F1
#
_cell.length_a   1.000
_cell.length_b   1.000
_cell.length_c   1.000
_cell.angle_alpha   90.00
_cell.angle_beta   90.00
_cell.angle_gamma   90.00
#
_symmetry.space_group_name_H-M   'P 1'
#
loop_
_entity.id
_entity.type
_entity.pdbx_description
1 polymer ?
#
loop_
_entity_poly.entity_id
_entity_poly.type
_entity_poly.pdbx_seq_one_letter_code
_entity_poly.pdbx_strand_id
1 'polypeptide(L)'
;ELPSTAKLIQSTIVAAIVALVLLVTVVMPAEYALDPTGAGRLLGLTEMGEIKEQLAEEAAADAEAEMVAVQSSSAQGPQEVAEPVMAEPSDESVSAPEAEI
;
A
#
# COMPACT_ATOMS: atom_id res chain seq x y z
N GLU A 1 -31.19 23.31 -33.32
CA GLU A 1 -30.15 22.59 -34.08
C GLU A 1 -29.44 21.57 -33.18
N LEU A 2 -29.72 20.28 -33.37
CA LEU A 2 -28.94 19.21 -32.75
C LEU A 2 -27.65 19.01 -33.56
N PRO A 3 -26.50 18.73 -32.91
CA PRO A 3 -25.28 18.42 -33.64
C PRO A 3 -25.51 17.20 -34.54
N SER A 4 -25.01 17.25 -35.77
CA SER A 4 -25.09 16.10 -36.67
C SER A 4 -24.24 14.94 -36.12
N THR A 5 -24.60 13.71 -36.45
CA THR A 5 -23.84 12.51 -36.06
C THR A 5 -22.36 12.61 -36.43
N ALA A 6 -22.04 13.22 -37.59
CA ALA A 6 -20.67 13.48 -38.01
C ALA A 6 -19.91 14.42 -37.05
N LYS A 7 -20.58 15.47 -36.54
CA LYS A 7 -19.98 16.37 -35.52
C LYS A 7 -19.76 15.66 -34.19
N LEU A 8 -20.69 14.79 -33.80
CA LEU A 8 -20.57 14.01 -32.56
C LEU A 8 -19.37 13.05 -32.61
N ILE A 9 -19.17 12.36 -33.73
CA ILE A 9 -18.00 11.50 -33.95
C ILE A 9 -16.71 12.35 -33.93
N GLN A 10 -16.70 13.49 -34.61
CA GLN A 10 -15.54 14.38 -34.62
C GLN A 10 -15.17 14.86 -33.21
N SER A 11 -16.15 15.31 -32.41
CA SER A 11 -15.89 15.71 -31.02
C SER A 11 -15.41 14.55 -30.14
N THR A 12 -15.91 13.34 -30.40
CA THR A 12 -15.49 12.15 -29.65
C THR A 12 -14.04 11.80 -29.92
N ILE A 13 -13.59 11.89 -31.18
CA ILE A 13 -12.19 11.66 -31.55
C ILE A 13 -11.28 12.68 -30.86
N VAL A 14 -11.65 13.97 -30.88
CA VAL A 14 -10.88 15.00 -30.19
C VAL A 14 -10.83 14.74 -28.68
N ALA A 15 -11.95 14.38 -28.06
CA ALA A 15 -12.00 14.03 -26.65
C ALA A 15 -11.11 12.82 -26.33
N ALA A 16 -11.11 11.79 -27.18
CA ALA A 16 -10.25 10.62 -27.01
C ALA A 16 -8.76 10.99 -27.07
N ILE A 17 -8.37 11.89 -27.98
CA ILE A 17 -6.98 12.38 -28.06
C ILE A 17 -6.61 13.13 -26.78
N VAL A 18 -7.47 14.04 -26.31
CA VAL A 18 -7.24 14.77 -25.06
C VAL A 18 -7.12 13.80 -23.88
N ALA A 19 -7.98 12.78 -23.81
CA ALA A 19 -7.92 11.76 -22.78
C ALA A 19 -6.59 10.99 -22.81
N LEU A 20 -6.09 10.62 -24.00
CA LEU A 20 -4.78 9.98 -24.13
C LEU A 20 -3.64 10.89 -23.67
N VAL A 21 -3.70 12.18 -23.96
CA VAL A 21 -2.69 13.14 -23.47
C VAL A 21 -2.71 13.20 -21.95
N LEU A 22 -3.90 13.37 -21.34
CA LEU A 22 -4.03 13.39 -19.88
C LEU A 22 -3.59 12.07 -19.24
N LEU A 23 -3.85 10.94 -19.89
CA LEU A 23 -3.43 9.63 -19.42
C LEU A 23 -1.91 9.55 -19.28
N VAL A 24 -1.15 9.99 -20.30
CA VAL A 24 0.31 9.86 -20.28
C VAL A 24 1.02 10.96 -19.49
N THR A 25 0.41 12.15 -19.33
CA THR A 25 1.07 13.29 -18.67
C THR A 25 0.63 13.54 -17.23
N VAL A 26 -0.54 13.02 -16.81
CA VAL A 26 -1.10 13.27 -15.47
C VAL A 26 -1.34 11.97 -14.74
N VAL A 27 -2.08 11.04 -15.35
CA VAL A 27 -2.49 9.79 -14.68
C VAL A 27 -1.30 8.85 -14.50
N MET A 28 -0.51 8.64 -15.56
CA MET A 28 0.65 7.75 -15.51
C MET A 28 1.72 8.22 -14.50
N PRO A 29 2.11 9.50 -14.46
CA PRO A 29 3.06 9.98 -13.45
C PRO A 29 2.55 9.85 -12.01
N ALA A 30 1.28 10.17 -11.75
CA ALA A 30 0.72 10.19 -10.39
C ALA A 30 0.49 8.81 -9.78
N GLU A 31 0.23 7.81 -10.61
CA GLU A 31 -0.09 6.45 -10.15
C GLU A 31 1.07 5.46 -10.31
N TYR A 32 1.89 5.63 -11.36
CA TYR A 32 2.91 4.64 -11.73
C TYR A 32 4.33 5.21 -11.76
N ALA A 33 4.56 6.43 -11.29
CA ALA A 33 5.85 7.12 -11.33
C ALA A 33 6.49 7.22 -12.74
N LEU A 34 5.75 6.89 -13.79
CA LEU A 34 6.23 6.87 -15.16
C LEU A 34 5.85 8.18 -15.85
N ASP A 35 6.85 8.94 -16.28
CA ASP A 35 6.64 10.22 -16.97
C ASP A 35 7.44 10.29 -18.28
N PRO A 36 6.87 9.86 -19.41
CA PRO A 36 7.56 9.90 -20.70
C PRO A 36 7.78 11.33 -21.21
N THR A 37 7.06 12.30 -20.64
CA THR A 37 7.06 13.70 -21.11
C THR A 37 7.86 14.66 -20.24
N GLY A 38 8.19 14.27 -19.00
CA GLY A 38 8.78 15.15 -17.99
C GLY A 38 7.81 16.16 -17.36
N ALA A 39 6.55 16.21 -17.81
CA ALA A 39 5.55 17.13 -17.31
C ALA A 39 5.09 16.76 -15.90
N GLY A 40 4.92 15.47 -15.61
CA GLY A 40 4.55 14.97 -14.29
C GLY A 40 5.59 15.32 -13.23
N ARG A 41 6.89 15.24 -13.57
CA ARG A 41 7.98 15.64 -12.67
C ARG A 41 8.00 17.14 -12.43
N LEU A 42 7.78 17.95 -13.47
CA LEU A 42 7.70 19.40 -13.33
C LEU A 42 6.52 19.84 -12.44
N LEU A 43 5.41 19.10 -12.52
CA LEU A 43 4.21 19.33 -11.72
C LEU A 43 4.26 18.65 -10.34
N GLY A 44 5.32 17.90 -10.02
CA GLY A 44 5.47 17.15 -8.77
C GLY A 44 4.54 15.94 -8.63
N LEU A 45 3.87 15.52 -9.72
CA LEU A 45 2.97 14.36 -9.71
C LEU A 45 3.74 13.04 -9.65
N THR A 46 4.91 12.98 -10.31
CA THR A 46 5.75 11.77 -10.32
C THR A 46 6.26 11.40 -8.93
N GLU A 47 6.61 12.39 -8.10
CA GLU A 47 7.07 12.16 -6.72
C GLU A 47 6.00 11.44 -5.88
N MET A 48 4.71 11.75 -6.12
CA MET A 48 3.61 11.05 -5.47
C MET A 48 3.52 9.58 -5.90
N GLY A 49 3.79 9.28 -7.17
CA GLY A 49 3.82 7.92 -7.70
C GLY A 49 4.98 7.11 -7.13
N GLU A 50 6.18 7.69 -7.05
CA GLU A 50 7.39 7.03 -6.55
C GLU A 50 7.21 6.56 -5.09
N ILE A 51 6.56 7.36 -4.25
CA ILE A 51 6.27 7.00 -2.86
C ILE A 51 5.31 5.81 -2.79
N LYS A 52 4.26 5.80 -3.62
CA LYS A 52 3.30 4.68 -3.65
C LYS A 52 3.97 3.38 -4.09
N GLU A 53 4.87 3.45 -5.08
CA GLU A 53 5.60 2.29 -5.58
C GLU A 53 6.51 1.69 -4.51
N GLN A 54 7.25 2.52 -3.77
CA GLN A 54 8.11 2.06 -2.68
C GLN A 54 7.32 1.36 -1.57
N LEU A 55 6.17 1.91 -1.17
CA LEU A 55 5.29 1.26 -0.19
C LEU A 55 4.73 -0.07 -0.71
N ALA A 56 4.42 -0.15 -2.00
CA ALA A 56 3.93 -1.39 -2.61
C ALA A 56 5.03 -2.46 -2.67
N GLU A 57 6.27 -2.07 -2.97
CA GLU A 57 7.43 -2.96 -2.96
C GLU A 57 7.74 -3.48 -1.55
N GLU A 58 7.73 -2.60 -0.55
CA GLU A 58 7.91 -2.98 0.87
C GLU A 58 6.82 -3.96 1.32
N ALA A 59 5.55 -3.67 1.03
CA ALA A 59 4.45 -4.55 1.36
C ALA A 59 4.55 -5.93 0.67
N ALA A 60 5.06 -5.98 -0.56
CA ALA A 60 5.29 -7.22 -1.28
C ALA A 60 6.43 -8.04 -0.62
N ALA A 61 7.53 -7.39 -0.27
CA ALA A 61 8.66 -8.03 0.41
C ALA A 61 8.26 -8.60 1.78
N ASP A 62 7.46 -7.86 2.56
CA ASP A 62 6.94 -8.32 3.84
C ASP A 62 6.02 -9.54 3.69
N ALA A 63 5.13 -9.54 2.68
CA ALA A 63 4.26 -10.67 2.39
C ALA A 63 5.05 -11.93 2.00
N GLU A 64 6.12 -11.79 1.22
CA GLU A 64 7.02 -12.90 0.88
C GLU A 64 7.75 -13.42 2.12
N ALA A 65 8.27 -12.52 2.97
CA ALA A 65 8.95 -12.90 4.21
C ALA A 65 8.01 -13.65 5.17
N GLU A 66 6.75 -13.22 5.30
CA GLU A 66 5.74 -13.90 6.11
C GLU A 66 5.42 -15.30 5.56
N MET A 67 5.27 -15.44 4.23
CA MET A 67 5.05 -16.75 3.60
C MET A 67 6.22 -17.71 3.85
N VAL A 68 7.46 -17.23 3.77
CA VAL A 68 8.66 -18.02 4.10
C VAL A 68 8.70 -18.41 5.59
N ALA A 69 8.30 -17.50 6.49
CA ALA A 69 8.21 -17.79 7.91
C ALA A 69 7.14 -18.85 8.22
N VAL A 70 5.96 -18.76 7.60
CA VAL A 70 4.87 -19.75 7.77
C VAL A 70 5.25 -21.12 7.19
N GLN A 71 5.95 -21.17 6.06
CA GLN A 71 6.49 -22.41 5.47
C GLN A 71 7.57 -23.04 6.38
N SER A 72 8.40 -22.21 7.02
CA SER A 72 9.43 -22.67 7.95
C SER A 72 8.82 -23.21 9.24
N SER A 73 7.78 -22.56 9.78
CA SER A 73 7.04 -23.04 10.96
C SER A 73 6.20 -24.29 10.70
N SER A 74 5.73 -24.52 9.46
CA SER A 74 4.98 -25.74 9.10
C SER A 74 5.86 -26.97 8.84
N ALA A 75 7.19 -26.80 8.73
CA ALA A 75 8.17 -27.89 8.75
C ALA A 75 8.55 -28.34 10.18
N GLN A 76 8.14 -27.61 11.21
CA GLN A 76 8.24 -28.03 12.61
C GLN A 76 6.88 -28.59 13.05
N GLY A 77 6.74 -29.92 12.93
CA GLY A 77 5.55 -30.65 13.39
C GLY A 77 5.25 -30.42 14.88
N PRO A 78 4.03 -30.78 15.35
CA PRO A 78 3.59 -30.50 16.71
C PRO A 78 4.56 -31.04 17.75
N GLN A 79 5.27 -30.16 18.44
CA GLN A 79 5.89 -30.49 19.72
C GLN A 79 4.78 -30.50 20.76
N GLU A 80 4.25 -31.71 20.94
CA GLU A 80 3.46 -32.11 22.09
C GLU A 80 4.30 -32.00 23.37
N VAL A 81 3.65 -31.57 24.46
CA VAL A 81 4.02 -31.65 25.89
C VAL A 81 5.31 -30.97 26.38
N ALA A 82 5.13 -29.85 27.10
CA ALA A 82 5.09 -29.88 28.57
C ALA A 82 4.79 -28.48 29.13
N GLU A 83 3.56 -28.26 29.60
CA GLU A 83 3.31 -27.27 30.64
C GLU A 83 4.02 -27.74 31.93
N PRO A 84 4.90 -26.94 32.55
CA PRO A 84 5.14 -27.06 33.97
C PRO A 84 4.09 -26.21 34.68
N VAL A 85 3.05 -26.92 35.09
CA VAL A 85 2.33 -26.75 36.35
C VAL A 85 2.99 -25.76 37.32
N MET A 86 2.25 -24.69 37.60
CA MET A 86 1.97 -24.15 38.93
C MET A 86 3.16 -24.04 39.90
N ALA A 87 3.64 -22.80 40.07
CA ALA A 87 4.26 -22.36 41.30
C ALA A 87 3.75 -20.95 41.65
N GLU A 88 2.50 -20.87 42.09
CA GLU A 88 2.15 -19.85 43.09
C GLU A 88 2.79 -20.25 44.41
N PRO A 89 3.46 -19.30 45.06
CA PRO A 89 3.20 -19.08 46.46
C PRO A 89 2.79 -17.61 46.67
N SER A 90 1.50 -17.45 46.98
CA SER A 90 1.00 -16.72 48.15
C SER A 90 1.71 -15.42 48.54
N ASP A 91 1.01 -14.31 48.25
CA ASP A 91 0.50 -13.37 49.25
C ASP A 91 1.49 -12.95 50.37
N GLU A 92 2.12 -11.79 50.20
CA GLU A 92 2.27 -10.85 51.32
C GLU A 92 2.39 -9.40 50.81
N SER A 93 1.22 -8.74 50.78
CA SER A 93 0.96 -7.39 51.29
C SER A 93 2.17 -6.46 51.53
N VAL A 94 2.16 -5.26 50.92
CA VAL A 94 2.05 -3.97 51.64
C VAL A 94 2.01 -2.78 50.65
N SER A 95 0.83 -2.15 50.62
CA SER A 95 0.58 -0.69 50.55
C SER A 95 0.92 0.12 49.29
N ALA A 96 -0.15 0.46 48.57
CA ALA A 96 -0.41 1.75 47.91
C ALA A 96 -0.27 2.95 48.91
N PRO A 97 -0.23 4.24 48.53
CA PRO A 97 -0.90 4.83 47.36
C PRO A 97 -0.20 6.02 46.64
N GLU A 98 -0.91 6.49 45.61
CA GLU A 98 -0.83 7.75 44.86
C GLU A 98 -0.36 9.02 45.61
N ALA A 99 0.32 9.91 44.88
CA ALA A 99 0.18 11.39 44.86
C ALA A 99 1.23 11.96 43.88
N GLU A 100 0.87 12.48 42.70
CA GLU A 100 0.45 13.89 42.48
C GLU A 100 1.55 14.89 42.89
N ILE A 101 2.28 15.47 41.92
CA ILE A 101 2.47 16.94 41.62
C ILE A 101 2.97 17.07 40.17
#